data_AF-A0A7D3ZVG1-F1
#
_entry.id   AF-A0A7D3ZVG1-F1
#
_cell.length_a   1.000
_cell.length_b   1.000
_cell.length_c   1.000
_cell.angle_alpha   90.00
_cell.angle_beta   90.00
_cell.angle_gamma   90.00
#
_symmetry.space_group_name_H-M   'P 1'
#
loop_
_entity.id
_entity.type
_entity.pdbx_description
1 polymer ?
#
loop_
_entity_poly.entity_id
_entity_poly.type
_entity_poly.pdbx_seq_one_letter_code
_entity_poly.pdbx_strand_id
1 'polypeptide(L)'
;MTTRPKIIAINGSIREGNTTAVLRHAAELARRRGTDLETVDLRSLRITATGACGDCNARCTPCTQEDDVPAVVRRMAEADGVILAAPVQGYAVSALMQTFIERAGACHMRFDRPLAGKVGGAIVVARRYSAVEGWAHLTTHLLLNRLVVVGSGFPATVYGLHPGEALRDAEGMTNVERMLHGMIDMIELLDRDRRRTGAEPLAFGEANEREGLRFVAVR
;
A
#
# COMPACT_ATOMS: atom_id res chain seq x y z
N MET A 1 11.67 6.79 -24.27
CA MET A 1 10.26 7.03 -23.89
C MET A 1 10.25 7.20 -22.38
N THR A 2 9.99 8.41 -21.86
CA THR A 2 9.76 8.61 -20.42
C THR A 2 8.36 8.10 -20.11
N THR A 3 8.27 6.93 -19.49
CA THR A 3 6.98 6.37 -19.05
C THR A 3 6.42 7.26 -17.94
N ARG A 4 5.13 7.54 -18.05
CA ARG A 4 4.39 8.28 -17.02
C ARG A 4 4.47 7.50 -15.69
N PRO A 5 4.84 8.12 -14.55
CA PRO A 5 4.83 7.42 -13.27
C PRO A 5 3.46 6.82 -12.98
N LYS A 6 3.43 5.59 -12.45
CA LYS A 6 2.20 4.87 -12.10
C LYS A 6 2.16 4.57 -10.61
N ILE A 7 1.12 5.06 -9.94
CA ILE A 7 0.81 4.75 -8.56
C ILE A 7 -0.47 3.91 -8.53
N ILE A 8 -0.50 2.89 -7.66
CA ILE A 8 -1.70 2.11 -7.38
C ILE A 8 -2.13 2.33 -5.93
N ALA A 9 -3.41 2.64 -5.72
CA ALA A 9 -4.01 2.78 -4.41
C ALA A 9 -4.92 1.58 -4.11
N ILE A 10 -4.69 0.91 -2.99
CA ILE A 10 -5.54 -0.18 -2.51
C ILE A 10 -6.54 0.39 -1.51
N ASN A 11 -7.82 0.37 -1.88
CA ASN A 11 -8.91 0.87 -1.05
C ASN A 11 -9.55 -0.26 -0.24
N GLY A 12 -9.34 -0.24 1.07
CA GLY A 12 -9.91 -1.18 2.03
C GLY A 12 -11.32 -0.85 2.51
N SER A 13 -11.92 0.23 2.03
CA SER A 13 -13.29 0.58 2.42
C SER A 13 -14.28 -0.47 1.93
N ILE A 14 -15.14 -0.94 2.84
CA ILE A 14 -16.26 -1.86 2.52
C ILE A 14 -17.43 -1.16 1.81
N ARG A 15 -17.36 0.17 1.62
CA ARG A 15 -18.40 1.00 1.00
C ARG A 15 -17.82 2.15 0.19
N GLU A 16 -18.62 2.74 -0.70
CA GLU A 16 -18.31 4.09 -1.20
C GLU A 16 -18.49 5.10 -0.07
N GLY A 17 -17.50 5.95 0.13
CA GLY A 17 -17.53 6.91 1.22
C GLY A 17 -16.28 7.77 1.24
N ASN A 18 -15.91 8.21 2.44
CA ASN A 18 -14.84 9.18 2.63
C ASN A 18 -13.48 8.69 2.12
N THR A 19 -13.09 7.43 2.34
CA THR A 19 -11.85 6.87 1.78
C THR A 19 -11.83 6.92 0.25
N THR A 20 -12.94 6.52 -0.40
CA THR A 20 -13.08 6.61 -1.85
C THR A 20 -13.00 8.06 -2.35
N ALA A 21 -13.64 9.00 -1.64
CA ALA A 21 -13.62 10.42 -2.00
C ALA A 21 -12.21 11.01 -1.91
N VAL A 22 -11.46 10.70 -0.84
CA VAL A 22 -10.06 11.11 -0.66
C VAL A 22 -9.19 10.53 -1.77
N LEU A 23 -9.34 9.26 -2.12
CA LEU A 23 -8.59 8.63 -3.22
C LEU A 23 -8.92 9.23 -4.59
N ARG A 24 -10.19 9.52 -4.88
CA ARG A 24 -10.57 10.22 -6.13
C ARG A 24 -9.94 11.61 -6.21
N HIS A 25 -9.88 12.33 -5.09
CA HIS A 25 -9.20 13.62 -5.02
C HIS A 25 -7.68 13.49 -5.21
N ALA A 26 -7.04 12.51 -4.58
CA ALA A 26 -5.63 12.20 -4.76
C ALA A 26 -5.30 11.81 -6.22
N ALA A 27 -6.18 11.05 -6.88
CA ALA A 27 -6.01 10.70 -8.30
C ALA A 27 -6.01 11.94 -9.20
N GLU A 28 -6.90 12.88 -8.91
CA GLU A 28 -7.00 14.14 -9.64
C GLU A 28 -5.77 15.05 -9.39
N LEU A 29 -5.22 15.07 -8.17
CA LEU A 29 -3.93 15.70 -7.86
C LEU A 29 -2.77 15.06 -8.63
N ALA A 30 -2.67 13.72 -8.62
CA ALA A 30 -1.64 12.97 -9.34
C ALA A 30 -1.69 13.26 -10.84
N ARG A 31 -2.90 13.29 -11.41
CA ARG A 31 -3.10 13.59 -12.83
C ARG A 31 -2.58 14.97 -13.22
N ARG A 32 -2.75 15.99 -12.36
CA ARG A 32 -2.19 17.34 -12.58
C ARG A 32 -0.67 17.38 -12.56
N ARG A 33 -0.06 16.49 -11.77
CA ARG A 33 1.39 16.24 -11.73
C ARG A 33 1.90 15.37 -12.89
N GLY A 34 1.01 14.94 -13.79
CA GLY A 34 1.38 14.04 -14.89
C GLY A 34 1.66 12.61 -14.42
N THR A 35 1.07 12.16 -13.31
CA THR A 35 1.16 10.80 -12.78
C THR A 35 -0.18 10.10 -12.91
N ASP A 36 -0.18 8.81 -13.26
CA ASP A 36 -1.39 7.99 -13.20
C ASP A 36 -1.55 7.41 -11.79
N LEU A 37 -2.74 7.54 -11.22
CA LEU A 37 -3.08 6.93 -9.93
C LEU A 37 -4.35 6.10 -10.12
N GLU A 38 -4.15 4.80 -10.17
CA GLU A 38 -5.22 3.81 -10.28
C GLU A 38 -5.69 3.38 -8.90
N THR A 39 -7.01 3.21 -8.70
CA THR A 39 -7.55 2.67 -7.44
C THR A 39 -8.09 1.26 -7.63
N VAL A 40 -7.74 0.35 -6.72
CA VAL A 40 -8.31 -0.99 -6.58
C VAL A 40 -9.22 -1.02 -5.36
N ASP A 41 -10.52 -1.15 -5.62
CA ASP A 41 -11.52 -1.32 -4.57
C ASP A 41 -11.56 -2.78 -4.11
N LEU A 42 -11.03 -3.09 -2.92
CA LEU A 42 -11.02 -4.47 -2.40
C LEU A 42 -12.44 -5.03 -2.23
N ARG A 43 -13.44 -4.16 -2.00
CA ARG A 43 -14.85 -4.55 -1.84
C ARG A 43 -15.47 -5.16 -3.09
N SER A 44 -14.90 -4.93 -4.27
CA SER A 44 -15.36 -5.52 -5.54
C SER A 44 -14.63 -6.81 -5.89
N LEU A 45 -13.78 -7.30 -5.00
CA LEU A 45 -12.93 -8.47 -5.21
C LEU A 45 -13.27 -9.57 -4.20
N ARG A 46 -13.03 -10.82 -4.58
CA ARG A 46 -13.04 -11.96 -3.67
C ARG A 46 -11.71 -11.98 -2.92
N ILE A 47 -11.73 -11.52 -1.68
CA ILE A 47 -10.59 -11.58 -0.75
C ILE A 47 -10.96 -12.55 0.37
N THR A 48 -10.40 -13.75 0.32
CA THR A 48 -10.72 -14.82 1.28
C THR A 48 -9.74 -14.79 2.45
N ALA A 49 -10.23 -15.05 3.66
CA ALA A 49 -9.39 -15.13 4.85
C ALA A 49 -8.29 -16.19 4.71
N THR A 50 -7.18 -16.01 5.41
CA THR A 50 -6.08 -16.96 5.44
C THR A 50 -6.52 -18.25 6.13
N GLY A 51 -6.27 -19.40 5.48
CA GLY A 51 -6.53 -20.71 6.08
C GLY A 51 -5.59 -21.04 7.25
N ALA A 52 -6.02 -21.96 8.12
CA ALA A 52 -5.27 -22.35 9.33
C ALA A 52 -4.06 -23.27 9.09
N CYS A 53 -3.73 -23.62 7.83
CA CYS A 53 -2.72 -24.64 7.55
C CYS A 53 -1.29 -24.23 7.97
N GLY A 54 -0.96 -22.93 7.93
CA GLY A 54 0.37 -22.45 8.29
C GLY A 54 1.49 -22.80 7.28
N ASP A 55 1.20 -23.54 6.21
CA ASP A 55 2.18 -24.04 5.23
C ASP A 55 3.04 -22.94 4.58
N CYS A 56 2.53 -21.71 4.50
CA CYS A 56 3.30 -20.56 3.99
C CYS A 56 4.59 -20.31 4.80
N ASN A 57 4.66 -20.80 6.04
CA ASN A 57 5.83 -20.73 6.90
C ASN A 57 6.83 -21.88 6.65
N ALA A 58 6.42 -22.97 5.99
CA ALA A 58 7.27 -24.13 5.74
C ALA A 58 7.73 -24.25 4.27
N ARG A 59 7.17 -23.46 3.36
CA ARG A 59 7.51 -23.49 1.92
C ARG A 59 8.15 -22.20 1.42
N CYS A 60 8.63 -22.25 0.16
CA CYS A 60 9.27 -21.14 -0.55
C CYS A 60 8.41 -20.59 -1.70
N THR A 61 7.13 -20.99 -1.82
CA THR A 61 6.24 -20.59 -2.93
C THR A 61 4.96 -19.89 -2.44
N PRO A 62 4.38 -18.99 -3.26
CA PRO A 62 3.10 -18.34 -2.96
C PRO A 62 1.94 -19.31 -2.67
N CYS A 63 0.94 -18.82 -1.95
CA CYS A 63 -0.28 -19.58 -1.65
C CYS A 63 -1.10 -19.88 -2.91
N THR A 64 -1.64 -21.09 -2.94
CA THR A 64 -2.47 -21.63 -4.03
C THR A 64 -3.98 -21.43 -3.78
N GLN A 65 -4.38 -20.84 -2.65
CA GLN A 65 -5.77 -20.51 -2.38
C GLN A 65 -6.31 -19.53 -3.45
N GLU A 66 -7.40 -19.92 -4.09
CA GLU A 66 -7.99 -19.18 -5.21
C GLU A 66 -8.81 -17.97 -4.74
N ASP A 67 -8.25 -16.79 -4.92
CA ASP A 67 -8.89 -15.51 -4.68
C ASP A 67 -8.26 -14.43 -5.58
N ASP A 68 -8.66 -13.17 -5.44
CA ASP A 68 -8.17 -12.10 -6.31
C ASP A 68 -6.86 -11.46 -5.80
N VAL A 69 -6.35 -11.88 -4.63
CA VAL A 69 -5.14 -11.30 -4.01
C VAL A 69 -3.89 -11.41 -4.92
N PRO A 70 -3.59 -12.55 -5.58
CA PRO A 70 -2.43 -12.66 -6.47
C PRO A 70 -2.46 -11.64 -7.60
N ALA A 71 -3.65 -11.36 -8.15
CA ALA A 71 -3.82 -10.39 -9.23
C ALA A 71 -3.55 -8.96 -8.75
N VAL A 72 -4.00 -8.60 -7.54
CA VAL A 72 -3.70 -7.31 -6.93
C VAL A 72 -2.22 -7.16 -6.65
N VAL A 73 -1.56 -8.18 -6.08
CA VAL A 73 -0.11 -8.15 -5.80
C VAL A 73 0.70 -7.96 -7.08
N ARG A 74 0.34 -8.64 -8.17
CA ARG A 74 1.00 -8.45 -9.47
C ARG A 74 0.88 -7.00 -9.97
N ARG A 75 -0.31 -6.41 -9.88
CA ARG A 75 -0.52 -4.99 -10.26
C ARG A 75 0.25 -4.02 -9.37
N MET A 76 0.43 -4.35 -8.09
CA MET A 76 1.31 -3.58 -7.19
C MET A 76 2.79 -3.69 -7.60
N ALA A 77 3.24 -4.87 -8.02
CA ALA A 77 4.60 -5.09 -8.50
C ALA A 77 4.89 -4.33 -9.81
N GLU A 78 3.88 -4.14 -10.67
CA GLU A 78 3.98 -3.39 -11.92
C GLU A 78 3.97 -1.85 -11.74
N ALA A 79 3.52 -1.35 -10.59
CA ALA A 79 3.46 0.09 -10.30
C ALA A 79 4.81 0.63 -9.80
N ASP A 80 5.03 1.94 -9.90
CA ASP A 80 6.20 2.62 -9.32
C ASP A 80 6.00 2.97 -7.84
N GLY A 81 4.74 3.14 -7.44
CA GLY A 81 4.37 3.41 -6.05
C GLY A 81 3.05 2.77 -5.64
N VAL A 82 2.89 2.57 -4.33
CA VAL A 82 1.74 1.93 -3.71
C VAL A 82 1.19 2.79 -2.58
N ILE A 83 -0.12 3.03 -2.58
CA ILE A 83 -0.85 3.64 -1.48
C ILE A 83 -1.75 2.59 -0.83
N LEU A 84 -1.65 2.42 0.48
CA LEU A 84 -2.64 1.67 1.27
C LEU A 84 -3.63 2.66 1.89
N ALA A 85 -4.91 2.51 1.58
CA ALA A 85 -5.94 3.42 2.07
C ALA A 85 -7.07 2.66 2.76
N ALA A 86 -7.36 2.99 4.02
CA ALA A 86 -8.39 2.29 4.79
C ALA A 86 -9.19 3.23 5.71
N PRO A 87 -10.48 2.92 5.96
CA PRO A 87 -11.19 3.55 7.04
C PRO A 87 -10.82 2.92 8.39
N VAL A 88 -10.96 3.69 9.47
CA VAL A 88 -10.96 3.16 10.84
C VAL A 88 -12.31 2.50 11.12
N GLN A 89 -12.29 1.25 11.56
CA GLN A 89 -13.43 0.49 12.06
C GLN A 89 -13.03 -0.25 13.33
N GLY A 90 -13.75 0.00 14.45
CA GLY A 90 -13.46 -0.67 15.72
C GLY A 90 -12.05 -0.44 16.27
N TYR A 91 -11.52 0.80 16.19
CA TYR A 91 -10.16 1.16 16.63
C TYR A 91 -9.01 0.46 15.87
N ALA A 92 -9.29 -0.05 14.67
CA ALA A 92 -8.28 -0.58 13.77
C ALA A 92 -8.62 -0.20 12.32
N VAL A 93 -7.75 -0.56 11.38
CA VAL A 93 -8.11 -0.55 9.96
C VAL A 93 -9.26 -1.53 9.70
N SER A 94 -10.06 -1.27 8.67
CA SER A 94 -11.14 -2.18 8.25
C SER A 94 -10.67 -3.64 8.16
N ALA A 95 -11.51 -4.57 8.60
CA ALA A 95 -11.22 -6.01 8.52
C ALA A 95 -10.86 -6.45 7.09
N LEU A 96 -11.50 -5.88 6.06
CA LEU A 96 -11.19 -6.13 4.66
C LEU A 96 -9.74 -5.77 4.29
N MET A 97 -9.26 -4.59 4.70
CA MET A 97 -7.85 -4.21 4.53
C MET A 97 -6.93 -5.16 5.29
N GLN A 98 -7.27 -5.50 6.54
CA GLN A 98 -6.44 -6.39 7.35
C GLN A 98 -6.31 -7.78 6.71
N THR A 99 -7.43 -8.36 6.23
CA THR A 99 -7.42 -9.63 5.51
C THR A 99 -6.56 -9.55 4.25
N PHE A 100 -6.68 -8.47 3.46
CA PHE A 100 -5.84 -8.26 2.29
C PHE A 100 -4.36 -8.19 2.66
N ILE A 101 -3.99 -7.44 3.70
CA ILE A 101 -2.60 -7.31 4.16
C ILE A 101 -2.02 -8.66 4.58
N GLU A 102 -2.76 -9.45 5.35
CA GLU A 102 -2.33 -10.78 5.77
C GLU A 102 -2.11 -11.71 4.57
N ARG A 103 -3.07 -11.74 3.65
CA ARG A 103 -2.99 -12.54 2.43
C ARG A 103 -1.85 -12.07 1.53
N ALA A 104 -1.82 -10.79 1.15
CA ALA A 104 -0.81 -10.24 0.27
C ALA A 104 0.59 -10.38 0.88
N GLY A 105 0.77 -10.04 2.15
CA GLY A 105 2.07 -10.11 2.83
C GLY A 105 2.54 -11.53 3.08
N ALA A 106 1.78 -12.31 3.88
CA ALA A 106 2.23 -13.62 4.34
C ALA A 106 2.07 -14.73 3.29
N CYS A 107 1.14 -14.58 2.34
CA CYS A 107 0.85 -15.61 1.35
C CYS A 107 1.43 -15.33 -0.04
N HIS A 108 1.90 -14.11 -0.34
CA HIS A 108 2.43 -13.75 -1.66
C HIS A 108 3.76 -12.98 -1.63
N MET A 109 3.82 -11.82 -0.98
CA MET A 109 4.96 -10.90 -1.10
C MET A 109 6.18 -11.29 -0.27
N ARG A 110 6.04 -12.15 0.74
CA ARG A 110 7.16 -12.55 1.59
C ARG A 110 8.23 -13.40 0.90
N PHE A 111 7.93 -13.98 -0.27
CA PHE A 111 8.84 -14.93 -0.93
C PHE A 111 9.94 -14.22 -1.71
N ASP A 112 9.60 -13.11 -2.37
CA ASP A 112 10.49 -12.39 -3.30
C ASP A 112 10.48 -10.87 -3.11
N ARG A 113 9.70 -10.35 -2.14
CA ARG A 113 9.58 -8.91 -1.82
C ARG A 113 9.41 -8.05 -3.09
N PRO A 114 8.33 -8.27 -3.87
CA PRO A 114 8.19 -7.70 -5.21
C PRO A 114 7.96 -6.18 -5.22
N LEU A 115 7.79 -5.59 -4.03
CA LEU A 115 7.60 -4.15 -3.85
C LEU A 115 8.87 -3.44 -3.35
N ALA A 116 9.98 -4.17 -3.18
CA ALA A 116 11.21 -3.60 -2.67
C ALA A 116 11.71 -2.44 -3.55
N GLY A 117 12.09 -1.33 -2.92
CA GLY A 117 12.58 -0.13 -3.61
C GLY A 117 11.49 0.76 -4.22
N LYS A 118 10.23 0.33 -4.24
CA LYS A 118 9.08 1.15 -4.68
C LYS A 118 8.72 2.18 -3.63
N VAL A 119 7.98 3.22 -4.03
CA VAL A 119 7.59 4.30 -3.11
C VAL A 119 6.23 4.02 -2.47
N GLY A 120 6.14 4.16 -1.15
CA GLY A 120 4.96 3.81 -0.35
C GLY A 120 4.29 5.01 0.31
N GLY A 121 2.96 4.97 0.40
CA GLY A 121 2.14 5.92 1.16
C GLY A 121 0.98 5.24 1.88
N ALA A 122 0.52 5.83 2.98
CA ALA A 122 -0.62 5.32 3.74
C ALA A 122 -1.63 6.44 4.00
N ILE A 123 -2.91 6.19 3.72
CA ILE A 123 -4.01 7.13 3.97
C ILE A 123 -5.02 6.46 4.90
N VAL A 124 -5.35 7.11 6.02
CA VAL A 124 -6.35 6.59 6.95
C VAL A 124 -7.46 7.59 7.15
N VAL A 125 -8.69 7.12 7.00
CA VAL A 125 -9.89 7.95 7.18
C VAL A 125 -10.64 7.53 8.43
N ALA A 126 -10.86 8.46 9.34
CA ALA A 126 -11.53 8.20 10.61
C ALA A 126 -12.70 9.17 10.84
N ARG A 127 -13.57 8.84 11.80
CA ARG A 127 -14.46 9.85 12.37
C ARG A 127 -13.71 10.77 13.33
N ARG A 128 -12.92 10.19 14.26
CA ARG A 128 -12.25 10.93 15.34
C ARG A 128 -11.04 10.21 15.95
N TYR A 129 -11.15 8.91 16.22
CA TYR A 129 -10.13 8.16 16.96
C TYR A 129 -9.36 7.20 16.07
N SER A 130 -8.19 6.76 16.55
CA SER A 130 -7.40 5.66 16.00
C SER A 130 -6.84 5.86 14.58
N ALA A 131 -6.89 7.10 14.06
CA ALA A 131 -6.39 7.39 12.71
C ALA A 131 -4.87 7.20 12.62
N VAL A 132 -4.13 7.63 13.65
CA VAL A 132 -2.66 7.54 13.70
C VAL A 132 -2.21 6.09 13.90
N GLU A 133 -2.90 5.33 14.73
CA GLU A 133 -2.64 3.91 14.97
C GLU A 133 -2.93 3.08 13.72
N GLY A 134 -4.05 3.36 13.04
CA GLY A 134 -4.34 2.77 11.75
C GLY A 134 -3.28 3.14 10.70
N TRP A 135 -2.83 4.40 10.67
CA TRP A 135 -1.81 4.86 9.75
C TRP A 135 -0.46 4.18 10.02
N ALA A 136 -0.06 4.10 11.30
CA ALA A 136 1.16 3.45 11.73
C ALA A 136 1.14 1.97 11.34
N HIS A 137 0.02 1.28 11.55
CA HIS A 137 -0.17 -0.10 11.13
C HIS A 137 0.07 -0.27 9.62
N LEU A 138 -0.59 0.52 8.78
CA LEU A 138 -0.38 0.46 7.32
C LEU A 138 1.06 0.78 6.93
N THR A 139 1.68 1.79 7.56
CA THR A 139 3.07 2.18 7.32
C THR A 139 4.05 1.06 7.68
N THR A 140 3.84 0.35 8.79
CA THR A 140 4.66 -0.82 9.14
C THR A 140 4.59 -1.90 8.07
N HIS A 141 3.44 -2.11 7.42
CA HIS A 141 3.33 -3.06 6.30
C HIS A 141 4.07 -2.59 5.06
N LEU A 142 4.11 -1.28 4.78
CA LEU A 142 4.93 -0.72 3.70
C LEU A 142 6.42 -0.97 3.95
N LEU A 143 6.88 -0.70 5.18
CA LEU A 143 8.27 -0.91 5.59
C LEU A 143 8.66 -2.39 5.58
N LEU A 144 7.78 -3.28 6.04
CA LEU A 144 7.98 -4.73 5.98
C LEU A 144 8.24 -5.22 4.54
N ASN A 145 7.63 -4.57 3.54
CA ASN A 145 7.80 -4.89 2.13
C ASN A 145 8.87 -4.05 1.43
N ARG A 146 9.73 -3.36 2.20
CA ARG A 146 10.89 -2.58 1.71
C ARG A 146 10.52 -1.42 0.78
N LEU A 147 9.33 -0.84 0.95
CA LEU A 147 8.99 0.40 0.25
C LEU A 147 9.68 1.60 0.91
N VAL A 148 10.04 2.58 0.08
CA VAL A 148 10.48 3.91 0.52
C VAL A 148 9.26 4.71 0.94
N VAL A 149 9.08 4.90 2.25
CA VAL A 149 8.00 5.73 2.78
C VAL A 149 8.46 7.19 2.83
N VAL A 150 7.71 8.07 2.16
CA VAL A 150 8.01 9.51 2.14
C VAL A 150 7.30 10.23 3.29
N GLY A 151 7.96 11.24 3.86
CA GLY A 151 7.37 12.08 4.90
C GLY A 151 6.47 13.15 4.32
N SER A 152 5.35 13.43 4.99
CA SER A 152 4.36 14.47 4.66
C SER A 152 4.28 15.60 5.69
N GLY A 153 5.17 15.60 6.69
CA GLY A 153 5.12 16.45 7.89
C GLY A 153 4.29 15.78 8.98
N PHE A 154 2.97 15.64 8.76
CA PHE A 154 2.07 14.85 9.60
C PHE A 154 1.55 13.63 8.85
N PRO A 155 1.13 12.55 9.56
CA PRO A 155 0.44 11.42 8.94
C PRO A 155 -0.70 11.86 8.02
N ALA A 156 -0.88 11.18 6.89
CA ALA A 156 -2.00 11.42 5.99
C ALA A 156 -3.30 10.79 6.55
N THR A 157 -3.73 11.31 7.70
CA THR A 157 -4.98 10.98 8.37
C THR A 157 -6.03 12.02 8.05
N VAL A 158 -7.25 11.59 7.70
CA VAL A 158 -8.35 12.47 7.30
C VAL A 158 -9.60 12.16 8.12
N TYR A 159 -10.33 13.20 8.53
CA TYR A 159 -11.50 13.07 9.42
C TYR A 159 -12.82 13.41 8.74
N GLY A 160 -13.83 12.55 8.87
CA GLY A 160 -15.20 12.81 8.40
C GLY A 160 -16.20 11.72 8.79
N LEU A 161 -17.38 12.11 9.30
CA LEU A 161 -18.43 11.18 9.72
C LEU A 161 -19.32 10.80 8.53
N HIS A 162 -19.89 11.80 7.89
CA HIS A 162 -20.81 11.63 6.76
C HIS A 162 -20.07 11.63 5.43
N PRO A 163 -20.65 11.03 4.37
CA PRO A 163 -20.04 11.02 3.05
C PRO A 163 -19.68 12.43 2.55
N GLY A 164 -18.45 12.59 2.07
CA GLY A 164 -17.92 13.86 1.56
C GLY A 164 -17.31 14.77 2.61
N GLU A 165 -17.54 14.55 3.90
CA GLU A 165 -17.00 15.42 4.97
C GLU A 165 -15.47 15.35 5.07
N ALA A 166 -14.87 14.22 4.73
CA ALA A 166 -13.41 14.08 4.74
C ALA A 166 -12.70 15.09 3.81
N LEU A 167 -13.36 15.53 2.73
CA LEU A 167 -12.80 16.56 1.84
C LEU A 167 -12.79 17.95 2.48
N ARG A 168 -13.49 18.16 3.61
CA ARG A 168 -13.52 19.42 4.36
C ARG A 168 -12.45 19.48 5.45
N ASP A 169 -11.78 18.37 5.74
CA ASP A 169 -10.63 18.35 6.64
C ASP A 169 -9.40 18.91 5.91
N ALA A 170 -9.25 20.24 5.96
CA ALA A 170 -8.22 20.95 5.22
C ALA A 170 -6.80 20.49 5.56
N GLU A 171 -6.52 20.21 6.84
CA GLU A 171 -5.20 19.74 7.27
C GLU A 171 -4.94 18.30 6.82
N GLY A 172 -5.91 17.39 7.02
CA GLY A 172 -5.81 16.02 6.54
C GLY A 172 -5.60 15.94 5.03
N MET A 173 -6.36 16.72 4.26
CA MET A 173 -6.21 16.79 2.80
C MET A 173 -4.87 17.39 2.37
N THR A 174 -4.35 18.40 3.10
CA THR A 174 -3.00 18.94 2.86
C THR A 174 -1.92 17.87 3.08
N ASN A 175 -2.08 17.02 4.09
CA ASN A 175 -1.12 15.94 4.37
C ASN A 175 -1.18 14.84 3.30
N VAL A 176 -2.37 14.51 2.78
CA VAL A 176 -2.53 13.61 1.63
C VAL A 176 -1.84 14.17 0.39
N GLU A 177 -2.01 15.46 0.10
CA GLU A 177 -1.35 16.13 -1.03
C GLU A 177 0.17 16.13 -0.89
N ARG A 178 0.70 16.50 0.28
CA ARG A 178 2.15 16.51 0.57
C ARG A 178 2.76 15.11 0.44
N MET A 179 2.08 14.10 0.98
CA MET A 179 2.50 12.70 0.84
C MET A 179 2.57 12.33 -0.64
N LEU A 180 1.49 12.57 -1.39
CA LEU A 180 1.42 12.23 -2.81
C LEU A 180 2.51 12.95 -3.63
N HIS A 181 2.72 14.25 -3.43
CA HIS A 181 3.77 14.99 -4.11
C HIS A 181 5.17 14.45 -3.77
N GLY A 182 5.44 14.18 -2.49
CA GLY A 182 6.68 13.55 -2.07
C GLY A 182 6.88 12.17 -2.69
N MET A 183 5.80 11.40 -2.87
CA MET A 183 5.87 10.10 -3.53
C MET A 183 6.28 10.26 -5.00
N ILE A 184 5.64 11.17 -5.72
CA ILE A 184 5.93 11.42 -7.14
C ILE A 184 7.38 11.92 -7.30
N ASP A 185 7.81 12.88 -6.47
CA ASP A 185 9.18 13.40 -6.51
C ASP A 185 10.22 12.29 -6.26
N MET A 186 9.95 11.38 -5.32
CA MET A 186 10.82 10.25 -5.04
C MET A 186 10.86 9.25 -6.20
N ILE A 187 9.71 8.94 -6.81
CA ILE A 187 9.64 8.07 -7.99
C ILE A 187 10.48 8.65 -9.13
N GLU A 188 10.31 9.94 -9.43
CA GLU A 188 11.06 10.65 -10.46
C GLU A 188 12.57 10.69 -10.16
N LEU A 189 12.95 10.86 -8.88
CA LEU A 189 14.34 10.82 -8.43
C LEU A 189 14.98 9.44 -8.66
N LEU A 190 14.31 8.37 -8.24
CA LEU A 190 14.80 6.99 -8.39
C LEU A 190 14.93 6.63 -9.87
N ASP A 191 13.94 6.98 -10.68
CA ASP A 191 13.95 6.75 -12.13
C ASP A 191 15.05 7.56 -12.85
N ARG A 192 15.28 8.81 -12.43
CA ARG A 192 16.41 9.61 -12.92
C ARG A 192 17.76 8.98 -12.55
N ASP A 193 17.91 8.48 -11.32
CA ASP A 193 19.14 7.81 -10.91
C ASP A 193 19.38 6.53 -11.71
N ARG A 194 18.35 5.68 -11.85
CA ARG A 194 18.40 4.46 -12.67
C ARG A 194 18.87 4.75 -14.10
N ARG A 195 18.34 5.78 -14.75
CA ARG A 195 18.78 6.20 -16.10
C ARG A 195 20.22 6.71 -16.13
N ARG A 196 20.66 7.38 -15.08
CA ARG A 196 22.00 7.99 -15.00
C ARG A 196 23.08 6.95 -14.75
N THR A 197 22.82 5.99 -13.87
CA THR A 197 23.81 4.99 -13.43
C THR A 197 23.72 3.69 -14.23
N GLY A 198 22.56 3.40 -14.83
CA GLY A 198 22.28 2.11 -15.47
C GLY A 198 22.06 0.97 -14.47
N ALA A 199 22.09 1.26 -13.16
CA ALA A 199 21.89 0.29 -12.09
C ALA A 199 20.52 0.51 -11.42
N GLU A 200 19.96 -0.56 -10.85
CA GLU A 200 18.72 -0.47 -10.08
C GLU A 200 18.99 0.23 -8.73
N PRO A 201 18.34 1.37 -8.43
CA PRO A 201 18.47 2.02 -7.14
C PRO A 201 17.92 1.13 -6.02
N LEU A 202 18.52 1.21 -4.83
CA LEU A 202 18.06 0.48 -3.64
C LEU A 202 18.04 -1.05 -3.83
N ALA A 203 18.97 -1.60 -4.62
CA ALA A 203 19.09 -3.04 -4.80
C ALA A 203 19.38 -3.77 -3.46
N PHE A 204 18.63 -4.85 -3.21
CA PHE A 204 18.83 -5.71 -2.05
C PHE A 204 19.55 -6.99 -2.48
N GLY A 205 20.56 -7.42 -1.73
CA GLY A 205 21.35 -8.63 -2.06
C GLY A 205 20.68 -9.94 -1.66
N GLU A 206 19.69 -9.89 -0.77
CA GLU A 206 18.91 -11.04 -0.28
C GLU A 206 17.47 -10.98 -0.79
N ALA A 207 16.88 -12.14 -1.08
CA ALA A 207 15.52 -12.23 -1.61
C ALA A 207 14.46 -11.81 -0.57
N ASN A 208 14.68 -12.19 0.70
CA ASN A 208 13.81 -11.86 1.83
C ASN A 208 14.56 -12.09 3.16
N GLU A 209 13.97 -11.65 4.27
CA GLU A 209 14.54 -11.75 5.62
C GLU A 209 14.68 -13.17 6.19
N ARG A 210 14.25 -14.19 5.43
CA ARG A 210 14.32 -15.61 5.81
C ARG A 210 15.50 -16.33 5.17
N GLU A 211 16.20 -15.68 4.25
CA GLU A 211 17.43 -16.22 3.66
C GLU A 211 18.45 -16.50 4.78
N GLY A 212 18.95 -17.74 4.84
CA GLY A 212 19.85 -18.19 5.90
C GLY A 212 19.18 -18.57 7.23
N LEU A 213 17.87 -18.36 7.41
CA LEU A 213 17.15 -18.88 8.58
C LEU A 213 16.88 -20.39 8.43
N ARG A 214 17.18 -21.17 9.47
CA ARG A 214 16.82 -22.60 9.51
C ARG A 214 15.30 -22.72 9.62
N PHE A 215 14.65 -23.25 8.59
CA PHE A 215 13.25 -23.63 8.69
C PHE A 215 13.12 -24.81 9.65
N VAL A 216 12.53 -24.56 10.82
CA VAL A 216 12.06 -25.65 11.67
C VAL A 216 10.81 -26.18 10.97
N ALA A 217 10.89 -27.39 10.42
CA ALA A 217 9.72 -28.06 9.86
C ALA A 217 8.63 -28.11 10.96
N VAL A 218 7.51 -27.45 10.70
CA VAL A 218 6.32 -27.58 11.55
C VAL A 218 5.85 -29.02 11.35
N ARG A 219 6.00 -29.84 12.39
CA ARG A 219 5.53 -31.23 12.43
C ARG A 219 4.02 -31.28 12.47
#